data_AF-A0AAE4HZ44-F1
#
_entry.id   AF-A0AAE4HZ44-F1
#
_cell.length_a   1.000
_cell.length_b   1.000
_cell.length_c   1.000
_cell.angle_alpha   90.00
_cell.angle_beta   90.00
_cell.angle_gamma   90.00
#
_symmetry.space_group_name_H-M   'P 1'
#
loop_
_entity.id
_entity.type
_entity.pdbx_description
1 polymer ?
#
loop_
_entity_poly.entity_id
_entity_poly.type
_entity_poly.pdbx_seq_one_letter_code
_entity_poly.pdbx_strand_id
1 'polypeptide(L)'
;MTYKHLTIDELTMIESYYLQHNKPVEIANRMGRAIQTIYNVVNKFKQGKTALDYWHQYKENKKKCGRKVIQLPAHEVDYIKEKVTLGWTPDVIIGRKERPVSCGMRTLYRLFSKGIFDIDTLPMKGKRK
;
A
#
# COMPACT_ATOMS: atom_id res chain seq x y z
N MET A 1 -7.51 -20.35 7.28
CA MET A 1 -8.60 -19.45 7.74
C MET A 1 -8.30 -18.04 7.27
N THR A 2 -9.16 -17.46 6.42
CA THR A 2 -8.97 -16.08 5.94
C THR A 2 -9.51 -15.11 6.99
N TYR A 3 -8.67 -14.22 7.48
CA TYR A 3 -9.09 -13.20 8.45
C TYR A 3 -10.12 -12.25 7.84
N LYS A 4 -11.36 -12.27 8.35
CA LYS A 4 -12.45 -11.39 7.88
C LYS A 4 -12.47 -10.11 8.70
N HIS A 5 -12.03 -9.01 8.11
CA HIS A 5 -12.09 -7.67 8.70
C HIS A 5 -13.54 -7.26 9.04
N LEU A 6 -13.69 -6.38 10.03
CA LEU A 6 -14.97 -5.74 10.32
C LEU A 6 -15.30 -4.73 9.21
N THR A 7 -16.54 -4.78 8.75
CA THR A 7 -17.12 -3.78 7.86
C THR A 7 -17.51 -2.52 8.64
N ILE A 8 -17.79 -1.43 7.93
CA ILE A 8 -18.26 -0.19 8.56
C ILE A 8 -19.61 -0.41 9.25
N ASP A 9 -20.52 -1.15 8.61
CA ASP A 9 -21.84 -1.49 9.16
C ASP A 9 -21.69 -2.27 10.48
N GLU A 10 -20.81 -3.28 10.50
CA GLU A 10 -20.53 -4.02 11.73
C GLU A 10 -19.98 -3.12 12.85
N LEU A 11 -19.11 -2.15 12.52
CA LEU A 11 -18.60 -1.20 13.51
C LEU A 11 -19.71 -0.28 14.07
N THR A 12 -20.59 0.23 13.21
CA THR A 12 -21.73 1.06 13.64
C THR A 12 -22.72 0.26 14.51
N MET A 13 -22.90 -1.02 14.21
CA MET A 13 -23.75 -1.89 15.01
C MET A 13 -23.14 -2.17 16.38
N ILE A 14 -21.82 -2.42 16.45
CA ILE A 14 -21.10 -2.55 17.73
C ILE A 14 -21.19 -1.26 18.55
N GLU A 15 -21.11 -0.08 17.90
CA GLU A 15 -21.25 1.22 18.56
C GLU A 15 -22.66 1.40 19.15
N SER A 16 -23.70 1.10 18.38
CA SER A 16 -25.09 1.16 18.87
C SER A 16 -25.32 0.23 20.08
N TYR A 17 -24.80 -1.00 20.05
CA TYR A 17 -24.93 -1.94 21.16
C TYR A 17 -24.13 -1.52 22.38
N TYR A 18 -22.97 -0.91 22.18
CA TYR A 18 -22.17 -0.33 23.25
C TYR A 18 -22.89 0.84 23.93
N LEU A 19 -23.54 1.72 23.16
CA LEU A 19 -24.35 2.83 23.68
C LEU A 19 -25.60 2.34 24.44
N GLN A 20 -26.14 1.18 24.06
CA GLN A 20 -27.21 0.49 24.79
C GLN A 20 -26.70 -0.27 26.04
N HIS A 21 -25.43 -0.12 26.42
CA HIS A 21 -24.78 -0.77 27.56
C HIS A 21 -24.74 -2.31 27.51
N ASN A 22 -24.82 -2.92 26.32
CA ASN A 22 -24.64 -4.37 26.18
C ASN A 22 -23.21 -4.80 26.51
N LYS A 23 -23.05 -6.00 27.06
CA LYS A 23 -21.71 -6.53 27.38
C LYS A 23 -20.99 -6.96 26.10
N PRO A 24 -19.65 -6.84 26.01
CA PRO A 24 -18.88 -7.27 24.83
C PRO A 24 -19.11 -8.74 24.43
N VAL A 25 -19.37 -9.63 25.40
CA VAL A 25 -19.72 -11.03 25.18
C VAL A 25 -21.04 -11.16 24.40
N GLU A 26 -22.07 -10.41 24.80
CA GLU A 26 -23.40 -10.45 24.17
C GLU A 26 -23.33 -9.89 22.74
N ILE A 27 -22.56 -8.81 22.55
CA ILE A 27 -22.31 -8.22 21.23
C ILE A 27 -21.59 -9.23 20.33
N ALA A 28 -20.57 -9.92 20.84
CA ALA A 28 -19.83 -10.94 20.09
C ALA A 28 -20.73 -12.09 19.64
N ASN A 29 -21.60 -12.58 20.54
CA ASN A 29 -22.55 -13.64 20.25
C ASN A 29 -23.58 -13.21 19.19
N ARG A 30 -24.14 -11.99 19.30
CA ARG A 30 -25.09 -11.44 18.32
C ARG A 30 -24.46 -11.23 16.94
N MET A 31 -23.22 -10.76 16.91
CA MET A 31 -22.51 -10.47 15.66
C MET A 31 -21.84 -11.71 15.04
N GLY A 32 -21.81 -12.85 15.74
CA GLY A 32 -21.09 -14.05 15.31
C GLY A 32 -19.58 -13.81 15.14
N ARG A 33 -19.00 -12.91 15.95
CA ARG A 33 -17.58 -12.52 15.87
C ARG A 33 -16.82 -12.99 17.11
N ALA A 34 -15.52 -13.19 16.96
CA ALA A 34 -14.66 -13.53 18.10
C ALA A 34 -14.72 -12.41 19.16
N ILE A 35 -14.87 -12.80 20.42
CA ILE A 35 -15.00 -11.87 21.55
C ILE A 35 -13.84 -10.86 21.61
N GLN A 36 -12.63 -11.31 21.29
CA GLN A 36 -11.43 -10.48 21.26
C GLN A 36 -11.54 -9.33 20.23
N THR A 37 -12.18 -9.60 19.08
CA THR A 37 -12.40 -8.57 18.05
C THR A 37 -13.33 -7.48 18.55
N ILE A 38 -14.40 -7.86 19.26
CA ILE A 38 -15.33 -6.91 19.88
C ILE A 38 -14.66 -6.13 21.01
N TYR A 39 -13.90 -6.79 21.88
CA TYR A 39 -13.16 -6.11 22.95
C TYR A 39 -12.22 -5.03 22.42
N ASN A 40 -11.51 -5.30 21.32
CA ASN A 40 -10.61 -4.32 20.70
C ASN A 40 -11.36 -3.06 20.23
N VAL A 41 -12.57 -3.22 19.69
CA VAL A 41 -13.42 -2.10 19.23
C VAL A 41 -14.01 -1.36 20.42
N VAL A 42 -14.63 -2.07 21.37
CA VAL A 42 -15.24 -1.48 22.57
C VAL A 42 -14.21 -0.71 23.41
N ASN A 43 -12.97 -1.21 23.52
CA ASN A 43 -11.91 -0.48 24.21
C ASN A 43 -11.54 0.85 23.52
N LYS A 44 -11.73 0.96 22.20
CA LYS A 44 -11.58 2.25 21.49
C LYS A 44 -12.77 3.18 21.77
N PHE A 45 -13.97 2.64 21.89
CA PHE A 45 -15.16 3.42 22.27
C PHE A 45 -15.06 3.95 23.70
N LYS A 46 -14.53 3.15 24.63
CA LYS A 46 -14.19 3.61 26.00
C LYS A 46 -13.15 4.75 26.02
N GLN A 47 -12.34 4.88 24.97
CA GLN A 47 -11.37 5.98 24.80
C GLN A 47 -12.02 7.21 24.14
N GLY A 48 -13.35 7.23 23.97
CA GLY A 48 -14.09 8.32 23.33
C GLY A 48 -14.03 8.35 21.81
N LYS A 49 -13.57 7.27 21.17
CA LYS A 49 -13.53 7.17 19.69
C LYS A 49 -14.85 6.62 19.16
N THR A 50 -15.24 7.04 17.96
CA THR A 50 -16.44 6.55 17.27
C THR A 50 -16.13 5.35 16.36
N ALA A 51 -17.17 4.70 15.84
CA ALA A 51 -17.02 3.67 14.79
C ALA A 51 -16.31 4.23 13.55
N LEU A 52 -16.63 5.46 13.16
CA LEU A 52 -15.99 6.15 12.03
C LEU A 52 -14.51 6.38 12.28
N ASP A 53 -14.12 6.84 13.48
CA ASP A 53 -12.72 7.05 13.84
C ASP A 53 -11.92 5.74 13.75
N TYR A 54 -12.50 4.64 14.22
CA TYR A 54 -11.89 3.32 14.11
C TYR A 54 -11.64 2.93 12.65
N TRP A 55 -12.64 3.14 11.78
CA TRP A 55 -12.55 2.85 10.36
C TRP A 55 -11.53 3.73 9.64
N HIS A 56 -11.53 5.04 9.92
CA HIS A 56 -10.54 5.98 9.38
C HIS A 56 -9.12 5.60 9.80
N GLN A 57 -8.91 5.27 11.08
CA GLN A 57 -7.61 4.81 11.57
C GLN A 57 -7.15 3.53 10.85
N TYR A 58 -8.06 2.59 10.60
CA TYR A 58 -7.77 1.38 9.83
C TYR A 58 -7.35 1.71 8.40
N LYS A 59 -8.04 2.64 7.72
CA LYS A 59 -7.68 3.10 6.37
C LYS A 59 -6.30 3.75 6.35
N GLU A 60 -5.99 4.62 7.31
CA GLU A 60 -4.67 5.24 7.44
C GLU A 60 -3.56 4.21 7.72
N ASN A 61 -3.83 3.23 8.57
CA ASN A 61 -2.88 2.15 8.81
C ASN A 61 -2.66 1.28 7.57
N LYS A 62 -3.72 1.02 6.79
CA LYS A 62 -3.60 0.28 5.53
C LYS A 62 -2.78 1.01 4.49
N LYS A 63 -2.79 2.35 4.44
CA LYS A 63 -1.90 3.14 3.58
C LYS A 63 -0.41 2.95 3.93
N LYS A 64 -0.10 2.60 5.19
CA LYS A 64 1.27 2.31 5.64
C LYS A 64 1.71 0.89 5.34
N CYS A 65 0.78 0.00 4.98
CA CYS A 65 1.09 -1.37 4.63
C CYS A 65 1.68 -1.46 3.21
N GLY A 66 2.52 -2.48 3.00
CA GLY A 66 3.11 -2.76 1.68
C GLY A 66 4.38 -1.96 1.40
N ARG A 67 5.03 -2.33 0.30
CA ARG A 67 6.28 -1.70 -0.13
C ARG A 67 5.98 -0.35 -0.77
N LYS A 68 6.53 0.73 -0.21
CA LYS A 68 6.45 2.07 -0.81
C LYS A 68 7.11 2.09 -2.19
N VAL A 69 6.57 2.92 -3.09
CA VAL A 69 7.16 3.13 -4.41
C VAL A 69 8.55 3.75 -4.22
N ILE A 70 9.54 3.21 -4.94
CA ILE A 70 10.90 3.77 -4.93
C ILE A 70 10.83 5.09 -5.70
N GLN A 71 11.11 6.18 -5.00
CA GLN A 71 11.32 7.49 -5.61
C GLN A 71 12.82 7.65 -5.82
N LEU A 72 13.23 7.79 -7.08
CA LEU A 72 14.62 8.07 -7.41
C LEU A 72 14.88 9.57 -7.24
N PRO A 73 16.07 9.98 -6.78
CA PRO A 73 16.42 11.39 -6.71
C PRO A 73 16.48 11.99 -8.13
N ALA A 74 16.22 13.31 -8.24
CA ALA A 74 16.08 13.99 -9.54
C ALA A 74 17.26 13.73 -10.47
N HIS A 75 18.49 13.79 -9.95
CA HIS A 75 19.71 13.56 -10.73
C HIS A 75 19.83 12.13 -11.31
N GLU A 76 19.25 11.12 -10.65
CA GLU A 76 19.20 9.75 -11.18
C GLU A 76 18.12 9.65 -12.27
N VAL A 77 16.99 10.32 -12.08
CA VAL A 77 15.90 10.37 -13.07
C VAL A 77 16.37 11.03 -14.36
N ASP A 78 17.06 12.16 -14.27
CA ASP A 78 17.58 12.89 -15.43
C ASP A 78 18.63 12.07 -16.18
N TYR A 79 19.54 11.43 -15.44
CA TYR A 79 20.53 10.51 -16.01
C TYR A 79 19.86 9.34 -16.75
N ILE A 80 18.84 8.71 -16.15
CA ILE A 80 18.11 7.62 -16.79
C ILE A 80 17.42 8.11 -18.07
N LYS A 81 16.74 9.27 -18.03
CA LYS A 81 16.08 9.83 -19.21
C LYS A 81 17.08 10.12 -20.34
N GLU A 82 18.20 10.76 -20.03
CA GLU A 82 19.27 11.04 -20.99
C GLU A 82 19.76 9.74 -21.65
N LYS A 83 20.12 8.72 -20.87
CA LYS A 83 20.64 7.46 -21.43
C LYS A 83 19.59 6.69 -22.23
N VAL A 84 18.32 6.76 -21.83
CA VAL A 84 17.23 6.13 -22.58
C VAL A 84 17.01 6.84 -23.92
N THR A 85 17.12 8.18 -23.98
CA THR A 85 17.07 8.91 -25.27
C THR A 85 18.24 8.55 -26.20
N LEU A 86 19.39 8.15 -25.65
CA LEU A 86 20.51 7.58 -26.41
C LEU A 86 20.29 6.12 -26.83
N GLY A 87 19.11 5.56 -26.59
CA GLY A 87 18.73 4.21 -26.97
C GLY A 87 19.24 3.12 -26.01
N TRP A 88 19.57 3.45 -24.77
CA TRP A 88 20.07 2.46 -23.81
C TRP A 88 18.92 1.74 -23.11
N THR A 89 19.04 0.42 -23.00
CA THR A 89 18.15 -0.39 -22.17
C THR A 89 18.52 -0.27 -20.68
N PRO A 90 17.56 -0.46 -19.75
CA PRO A 90 17.82 -0.52 -18.30
C PRO A 90 18.98 -1.43 -17.88
N ASP A 91 19.16 -2.57 -18.56
CA ASP A 91 20.31 -3.48 -18.38
C ASP A 91 21.66 -2.80 -18.60
N VAL A 92 21.74 -1.99 -19.65
CA VAL A 92 22.98 -1.31 -20.08
C VAL A 92 23.28 -0.16 -19.14
N ILE A 93 22.26 0.62 -18.76
CA ILE A 93 22.39 1.74 -17.82
C ILE A 93 23.00 1.28 -16.49
N ILE A 94 22.54 0.13 -15.97
CA ILE A 94 23.01 -0.42 -14.70
C ILE A 94 24.27 -1.26 -14.87
N GLY A 95 24.38 -2.02 -15.96
CA GLY A 95 25.51 -2.91 -16.23
C GLY A 95 26.82 -2.17 -16.49
N ARG A 96 26.77 -0.99 -17.12
CA ARG A 96 27.97 -0.17 -17.39
C ARG A 96 28.54 0.50 -16.13
N LYS A 97 27.73 0.68 -15.09
CA LYS A 97 28.12 1.33 -13.81
C LYS A 97 28.79 2.71 -13.98
N GLU A 98 28.45 3.45 -15.05
CA GLU A 98 28.97 4.81 -15.29
C GLU A 98 28.57 5.79 -14.18
N ARG A 99 27.39 5.59 -13.59
CA ARG A 99 26.90 6.34 -12.44
C ARG A 99 26.19 5.39 -11.46
N PRO A 100 26.35 5.55 -10.13
CA PRO A 100 25.56 4.79 -9.18
C PRO A 100 24.09 5.16 -9.34
N VAL A 101 23.25 4.13 -9.48
CA VAL A 101 21.79 4.26 -9.47
C VAL A 101 21.29 3.49 -8.25
N SER A 102 20.44 4.13 -7.45
CA SER A 102 19.93 3.56 -6.19
C SER A 102 19.11 2.27 -6.40
N CYS A 103 18.59 2.04 -7.61
CA CYS A 103 17.76 0.89 -7.93
C CYS A 103 18.43 -0.12 -8.87
N GLY A 104 18.13 -1.41 -8.63
CA GLY A 104 18.55 -2.50 -9.52
C GLY A 104 17.69 -2.62 -10.78
N MET A 105 18.18 -3.40 -11.74
CA MET A 105 17.62 -3.56 -13.09
C MET A 105 16.13 -3.89 -13.12
N ARG A 106 15.68 -4.90 -12.37
CA ARG A 106 14.26 -5.27 -12.32
C ARG A 106 13.38 -4.15 -11.76
N THR A 107 13.91 -3.35 -10.83
CA THR A 107 13.18 -2.20 -10.31
C THR A 107 13.06 -1.15 -11.40
N LEU A 108 14.12 -0.87 -12.15
CA LEU A 108 14.09 0.10 -13.23
C LEU A 108 13.02 -0.27 -14.28
N TYR A 109 13.00 -1.52 -14.76
CA TYR A 109 11.91 -2.01 -15.65
C TYR A 109 10.51 -1.86 -15.05
N ARG A 110 10.35 -2.08 -13.74
CA ARG A 110 9.08 -1.87 -13.06
C ARG A 110 8.69 -0.39 -12.99
N LEU A 111 9.64 0.54 -12.95
CA LEU A 111 9.35 1.98 -13.00
C LEU A 111 8.83 2.40 -14.38
N PHE A 112 9.39 1.85 -15.46
CA PHE A 112 8.84 1.99 -16.82
C PHE A 112 7.43 1.41 -16.89
N SER A 113 7.22 0.15 -16.48
CA SER A 113 5.90 -0.50 -16.48
C SER A 113 4.83 0.25 -15.67
N LYS A 114 5.23 1.06 -14.68
CA LYS A 114 4.34 1.88 -13.86
C LYS A 114 4.06 3.28 -14.44
N GLY A 115 4.66 3.63 -15.58
CA GLY A 115 4.52 4.93 -16.21
C GLY A 115 5.30 6.07 -15.55
N ILE A 116 6.27 5.75 -14.68
CA ILE A 116 7.18 6.77 -14.09
C ILE A 116 8.18 7.25 -15.16
N PHE A 117 8.57 6.33 -16.04
CA PHE A 117 9.28 6.61 -17.28
C PHE A 117 8.42 6.11 -18.44
N ASP A 118 8.57 6.75 -19.60
CA ASP A 118 7.83 6.35 -20.78
C ASP A 118 8.35 5.02 -21.34
N ILE A 119 7.46 4.03 -21.45
CA ILE A 119 7.79 2.70 -21.96
C ILE A 119 8.20 2.75 -23.43
N ASP A 120 7.62 3.67 -24.20
CA ASP A 120 7.84 3.77 -25.66
C ASP A 120 9.26 4.25 -25.99
N THR A 121 9.95 4.84 -25.02
CA THR A 121 11.35 5.23 -25.14
C THR A 121 12.33 4.05 -25.04
N LEU A 122 11.87 2.88 -24.59
CA LEU A 122 12.72 1.70 -24.53
C LEU A 122 12.87 1.05 -25.92
N PRO A 123 14.10 0.72 -26.35
CA PRO A 123 14.29 0.00 -27.60
C PRO A 123 13.69 -1.41 -27.47
N MET A 124 12.74 -1.75 -28.35
CA MET A 124 12.11 -3.07 -28.37
C MET A 124 13.15 -4.18 -28.53
N LYS A 125 13.11 -5.17 -27.64
CA LYS A 125 13.96 -6.36 -27.72
C LYS A 125 13.70 -7.10 -29.03
N GLY A 126 14.65 -7.03 -29.96
CA GLY A 126 14.58 -7.77 -31.24
C GLY A 126 14.58 -6.90 -32.51
N LYS A 127 14.36 -5.58 -32.41
CA LYS A 127 14.58 -4.67 -33.54
C LYS A 127 15.98 -4.07 -33.46
N ARG A 128 17.01 -4.86 -33.76
CA ARG A 128 18.29 -4.28 -34.16
C ARG A 128 18.08 -3.72 -35.58
N LYS A 129 18.38 -2.43 -35.78
CA LYS A 129 18.58 -1.88 -37.12
C LYS A 129 19.72 -2.61 -37.81
#